data_AF-A0A974HXE5-F1
#
_entry.id   AF-A0A974HXE5-F1
#
_cell.length_a   1.000
_cell.length_b   1.000
_cell.length_c   1.000
_cell.angle_alpha   90.00
_cell.angle_beta   90.00
_cell.angle_gamma   90.00
#
_symmetry.space_group_name_H-M   'P 1'
#
loop_
_entity.id
_entity.type
_entity.pdbx_description
1 polymer ?
#
loop_
_entity_poly.entity_id
_entity_poly.type
_entity_poly.pdbx_seq_one_letter_code
_entity_poly.pdbx_strand_id
1 'polypeptide(L)'
;AAKCKTEPKSRINCGFGGITRAECNNKGCCFDSSIVGTIWCFYPKPEEAAAKCKIEPKSRINCGFGGITRAECNNKGCCFDSSIVGTIWCFYPKPEE
;
A
#
# COMPACT_ATOMS: atom_id res chain seq x y z
N ALA A 1 8.93 -6.89 3.09
CA ALA A 1 8.56 -6.86 4.53
C ALA A 1 8.42 -5.45 5.13
N ALA A 2 8.66 -4.35 4.39
CA ALA A 2 8.53 -2.98 4.92
C ALA A 2 7.11 -2.64 5.45
N LYS A 3 6.06 -3.27 4.88
CA LYS A 3 4.64 -3.08 5.25
C LYS A 3 4.29 -3.52 6.68
N CYS A 4 5.14 -4.30 7.34
CA CYS A 4 4.90 -4.81 8.70
C CYS A 4 5.58 -3.99 9.80
N LYS A 5 6.30 -2.92 9.45
CA LYS A 5 6.89 -1.98 10.43
C LYS A 5 5.83 -0.96 10.87
N THR A 6 4.92 -1.39 11.74
CA THR A 6 3.88 -0.54 12.32
C THR A 6 4.08 -0.42 13.83
N GLU A 7 4.10 0.82 14.32
CA GLU A 7 4.14 1.10 15.76
C GLU A 7 2.96 0.43 16.48
N PRO A 8 3.19 -0.19 17.66
CA PRO A 8 2.18 -0.97 18.37
C PRO A 8 0.85 -0.24 18.60
N LYS A 9 0.92 1.08 18.88
CA LYS A 9 -0.25 1.92 19.14
C LYS A 9 -1.08 2.22 17.89
N SER A 10 -0.48 2.13 16.70
CA SER A 10 -1.14 2.39 15.42
C SER A 10 -1.56 1.11 14.69
N ARG A 11 -1.41 -0.06 15.34
CA ARG A 11 -1.81 -1.35 14.77
C ARG A 11 -3.33 -1.46 14.71
N ILE A 12 -3.82 -1.96 13.60
CA ILE A 12 -5.23 -2.30 13.42
C ILE A 12 -5.36 -3.82 13.45
N ASN A 13 -6.19 -4.36 14.32
CA ASN A 13 -6.36 -5.80 14.52
C ASN A 13 -6.82 -6.50 13.22
N CYS A 14 -6.15 -7.60 12.86
CA CYS A 14 -6.48 -8.45 11.71
C CYS A 14 -6.78 -9.93 12.10
N GLY A 15 -6.87 -10.23 13.40
CA GLY A 15 -6.97 -11.61 13.88
C GLY A 15 -7.57 -11.72 15.27
N PHE A 16 -7.90 -12.95 15.67
CA PHE A 16 -8.48 -13.23 16.97
C PHE A 16 -7.40 -13.40 18.06
N GLY A 17 -7.82 -13.34 19.33
CA GLY A 17 -6.92 -13.52 20.47
C GLY A 17 -6.31 -14.93 20.49
N GLY A 18 -5.00 -15.02 20.72
CA GLY A 18 -4.28 -16.31 20.72
C GLY A 18 -3.94 -16.86 19.32
N ILE A 19 -4.21 -16.11 18.24
CA ILE A 19 -3.83 -16.50 16.88
C ILE A 19 -2.32 -16.77 16.75
N THR A 20 -1.95 -17.81 16.02
CA THR A 20 -0.53 -18.12 15.77
C THR A 20 0.07 -17.21 14.69
N ARG A 21 1.40 -17.10 14.66
CA ARG A 21 2.13 -16.37 13.62
C ARG A 21 1.77 -16.87 12.21
N ALA A 22 1.69 -18.19 12.03
CA ALA A 22 1.38 -18.80 10.74
C ALA A 22 -0.04 -18.46 10.27
N GLU A 23 -1.04 -18.56 11.15
CA GLU A 23 -2.42 -18.21 10.83
C GLU A 23 -2.58 -16.72 10.50
N CYS A 24 -1.91 -15.84 11.25
CA CYS A 24 -1.93 -14.41 10.96
C CYS A 24 -1.31 -14.08 9.59
N ASN A 25 -0.16 -14.67 9.28
CA ASN A 25 0.51 -14.46 7.99
C ASN A 25 -0.28 -15.05 6.81
N ASN A 26 -0.94 -16.21 6.99
CA ASN A 26 -1.81 -16.81 5.98
C ASN A 26 -3.04 -15.94 5.65
N LYS A 27 -3.48 -15.09 6.59
CA LYS A 27 -4.50 -14.07 6.35
C LYS A 27 -3.98 -12.84 5.58
N GLY A 28 -2.70 -12.83 5.20
CA GLY A 28 -2.04 -11.68 4.55
C GLY A 28 -1.70 -10.55 5.52
N CYS A 29 -1.65 -10.84 6.82
CA CYS A 29 -1.40 -9.87 7.87
C CYS A 29 -0.01 -9.98 8.48
N CYS A 30 0.35 -8.98 9.27
CA CYS A 30 1.63 -8.88 9.95
C CYS A 30 1.51 -9.40 11.37
N PHE A 31 2.49 -10.17 11.82
CA PHE A 31 2.55 -10.69 13.19
C PHE A 31 3.76 -10.14 13.94
N ASP A 32 3.53 -9.50 15.09
CA ASP A 32 4.56 -9.08 16.04
C ASP A 32 4.11 -9.29 17.49
N SER A 33 4.73 -10.27 18.15
CA SER A 33 4.49 -10.60 19.56
C SER A 33 5.53 -10.00 20.52
N SER A 34 6.37 -9.08 20.03
CA SER A 34 7.50 -8.54 20.81
C SER A 34 7.06 -7.68 22.00
N ILE A 35 5.78 -7.23 22.01
CA ILE A 35 5.22 -6.38 23.06
C ILE A 35 3.92 -6.98 23.57
N VAL A 36 3.90 -7.36 24.85
CA VAL A 36 2.73 -7.93 25.54
C VAL A 36 1.64 -6.87 25.70
N GLY A 37 0.37 -7.28 25.64
CA GLY A 37 -0.78 -6.39 25.80
C GLY A 37 -1.08 -5.52 24.58
N THR A 38 -0.47 -5.81 23.43
CA THR A 38 -0.73 -5.12 22.16
C THR A 38 -1.32 -6.05 21.12
N ILE A 39 -1.78 -5.49 20.00
CA ILE A 39 -2.27 -6.27 18.87
C ILE A 39 -1.09 -6.99 18.22
N TRP A 40 -1.07 -8.33 18.34
CA TRP A 40 -0.03 -9.16 17.75
C TRP A 40 -0.25 -9.42 16.27
N CYS A 41 -1.49 -9.67 15.85
CA CYS A 41 -1.85 -9.82 14.44
C CYS A 41 -2.56 -8.56 13.92
N PHE A 42 -1.90 -7.85 13.00
CA PHE A 42 -2.36 -6.55 12.52
C PHE A 42 -2.26 -6.42 11.00
N TYR A 43 -3.09 -5.53 10.44
CA TYR A 43 -3.04 -5.23 9.02
C TYR A 43 -1.68 -4.60 8.65
N PRO A 44 -1.07 -4.99 7.52
CA PRO A 44 0.09 -4.30 7.00
C PRO A 44 -0.28 -2.83 6.74
N LYS A 45 0.65 -1.91 7.01
CA LYS A 45 0.50 -0.55 6.51
C LYS A 45 0.40 -0.61 4.98
N PRO A 46 -0.52 0.14 4.36
CA PRO A 46 -0.45 0.33 2.93
C PRO A 46 0.94 0.84 2.60
N GLU A 47 1.59 0.23 1.61
CA GLU A 47 2.89 0.69 1.15
C GLU A 47 2.76 2.17 0.81
N GLU A 48 3.64 3.02 1.35
CA GLU A 48 3.53 4.46 1.16
C GLU A 48 3.50 4.83 -0.34
N ALA A 49 4.23 4.07 -1.17
CA ALA A 49 4.15 4.15 -2.63
C ALA A 49 2.73 3.91 -3.15
N ALA A 50 2.03 2.88 -2.69
CA ALA A 50 0.66 2.59 -3.08
C ALA A 50 -0.33 3.64 -2.55
N ALA A 51 -0.10 4.19 -1.37
CA ALA A 51 -0.92 5.28 -0.82
C ALA A 51 -0.77 6.58 -1.63
N LYS A 52 0.47 6.92 -2.02
CA LYS A 52 0.77 8.08 -2.88
C LYS A 52 0.15 7.96 -4.27
N CYS A 53 -0.10 6.74 -4.75
CA CYS A 53 -0.76 6.50 -6.04
C CYS A 53 -2.30 6.53 -6.00
N LYS A 54 -2.94 6.72 -4.83
CA LYS A 54 -4.40 6.89 -4.74
C LYS A 54 -4.81 8.33 -5.04
N ILE A 55 -4.79 8.68 -6.33
CA ILE A 55 -5.21 9.99 -6.84
C ILE A 55 -6.46 9.83 -7.72
N GLU A 56 -7.47 10.66 -7.48
CA GLU A 56 -8.68 10.71 -8.30
C GLU A 56 -8.34 10.99 -9.77
N PRO A 57 -8.97 10.32 -10.75
CA PRO A 57 -8.62 10.43 -12.16
C PRO A 57 -8.56 11.87 -12.70
N LYS A 58 -9.43 12.74 -12.20
CA LYS A 58 -9.53 14.15 -12.59
C LYS A 58 -8.39 15.01 -12.04
N SER A 59 -7.77 14.57 -10.94
CA SER A 59 -6.67 15.28 -10.25
C SER A 59 -5.30 14.71 -10.61
N ARG A 60 -5.24 13.73 -11.52
CA ARG A 60 -3.98 13.13 -11.98
C ARG A 60 -3.22 14.11 -12.85
N ILE A 61 -1.92 14.22 -12.62
CA ILE A 61 -1.00 14.98 -13.46
C ILE A 61 -0.18 14.00 -14.28
N ASN A 62 -0.18 14.15 -15.60
CA ASN A 62 0.46 13.22 -16.54
C ASN A 62 1.97 13.14 -16.31
N CYS A 63 2.49 11.91 -16.17
CA CYS A 63 3.92 11.59 -16.02
C CYS A 63 4.45 10.66 -17.14
N GLY A 64 3.67 10.43 -18.19
CA GLY A 64 4.01 9.51 -19.27
C GLY A 64 3.59 10.03 -20.64
N PHE A 65 3.38 9.09 -21.55
CA PHE A 65 2.92 9.35 -22.92
C PHE A 65 1.82 8.35 -23.30
N GLY A 66 1.12 8.59 -24.41
CA GLY A 66 0.05 7.71 -24.88
C GLY A 66 0.56 6.30 -25.17
N GLY A 67 -0.15 5.28 -24.67
CA GLY A 67 0.24 3.87 -24.87
C GLY A 67 1.39 3.39 -23.97
N ILE A 68 1.87 4.20 -23.01
CA ILE A 68 2.90 3.79 -22.06
C ILE A 68 2.47 2.54 -21.28
N THR A 69 3.40 1.61 -21.08
CA THR A 69 3.14 0.41 -20.29
C THR A 69 3.23 0.70 -18.78
N ARG A 70 2.62 -0.19 -17.97
CA ARG A 70 2.73 -0.13 -16.50
C ARG A 70 4.19 -0.14 -16.04
N ALA A 71 5.03 -0.96 -16.65
CA ALA A 71 6.44 -1.10 -16.30
C ALA A 71 7.23 0.19 -16.60
N GLU A 72 7.04 0.78 -17.79
CA GLU A 72 7.71 2.03 -18.16
C GLU A 72 7.29 3.20 -17.26
N CYS A 73 6.00 3.29 -16.95
CA CYS A 73 5.50 4.31 -16.03
C CYS A 73 6.09 4.18 -14.62
N ASN A 74 6.10 2.96 -14.08
CA ASN A 74 6.66 2.69 -12.75
C ASN A 74 8.19 2.91 -12.73
N ASN A 75 8.91 2.60 -13.81
CA ASN A 75 10.35 2.87 -13.93
C ASN A 75 10.68 4.37 -13.93
N LYS A 76 9.72 5.23 -14.32
CA LYS A 76 9.83 6.69 -14.17
C LYS A 76 9.57 7.18 -12.74
N GLY A 77 9.29 6.28 -11.80
CA GLY A 77 8.91 6.63 -10.42
C GLY A 77 7.47 7.13 -10.30
N CYS A 78 6.64 6.85 -11.32
CA CYS A 78 5.26 7.31 -11.38
C CYS A 78 4.25 6.20 -11.14
N CYS A 79 3.01 6.61 -10.88
CA CYS A 79 1.89 5.75 -10.60
C CYS A 79 1.16 5.37 -11.88
N PHE A 80 0.82 4.08 -12.01
CA PHE A 80 0.04 3.59 -13.15
C PHE A 80 -1.32 3.02 -12.73
N ASP A 81 -2.40 3.58 -13.28
CA ASP A 81 -3.77 3.09 -13.14
C ASP A 81 -4.57 3.20 -14.45
N SER A 82 -4.83 2.06 -15.08
CA SER A 82 -5.62 1.94 -16.31
C SER A 82 -7.07 1.52 -16.06
N SER A 83 -7.55 1.59 -14.82
CA SER A 83 -8.88 1.11 -14.43
C SER A 83 -10.03 1.94 -15.05
N ILE A 84 -9.74 3.16 -15.50
CA ILE A 84 -10.70 4.07 -16.12
C ILE A 84 -10.19 4.54 -17.47
N VAL A 85 -10.93 4.21 -18.53
CA VAL A 85 -10.62 4.57 -19.91
C VAL A 85 -10.80 6.08 -20.13
N GLY A 86 -9.99 6.68 -21.01
CA GLY A 86 -10.06 8.10 -21.32
C GLY A 86 -9.48 9.02 -20.24
N THR A 87 -8.73 8.47 -19.28
CA THR A 87 -8.06 9.23 -18.22
C THR A 87 -6.54 9.06 -18.29
N ILE A 88 -5.81 9.85 -17.50
CA ILE A 88 -4.36 9.74 -17.39
C ILE A 88 -4.03 8.44 -16.65
N TRP A 89 -3.41 7.50 -17.38
CA TRP A 89 -3.00 6.22 -16.81
C TRP A 89 -1.67 6.29 -16.09
N CYS A 90 -0.71 7.06 -16.59
CA CYS A 90 0.57 7.29 -15.93
C CYS A 90 0.64 8.69 -15.33
N PHE A 91 0.73 8.79 -14.00
CA PHE A 91 0.62 10.05 -13.28
C PHE A 91 1.61 10.16 -12.12
N TYR A 92 1.92 11.39 -11.73
CA TYR A 92 2.79 11.64 -10.58
C TYR A 92 2.16 11.13 -9.27
N PRO A 93 2.95 10.53 -8.36
CA PRO A 93 2.51 10.26 -7.00
C PRO A 93 2.18 11.56 -6.26
N LYS A 94 1.39 11.48 -5.19
CA LYS A 94 1.20 12.63 -4.30
C LYS A 94 2.55 13.10 -3.75
N PRO A 95 2.80 14.43 -3.70
CA PRO A 95 3.98 14.94 -3.00
C PRO A 95 3.96 14.48 -1.54
N GLU A 96 5.14 14.23 -0.99
CA GLU A 96 5.31 14.00 0.45
C GLU A 96 5.05 15.34 1.16
N GLU A 97 4.08 15.37 2.08
CA GLU A 97 3.83 16.51 2.99
C GLU A 97 4.74 16.43 4.22
#